data_AF-A0A2M8LPM8-F1
#
_entry.id   AF-A0A2M8LPM8-F1
#
_cell.length_a   1.000
_cell.length_b   1.000
_cell.length_c   1.000
_cell.angle_alpha   90.00
_cell.angle_beta   90.00
_cell.angle_gamma   90.00
#
_symmetry.space_group_name_H-M   'P 1'
#
loop_
_entity.id
_entity.type
_entity.pdbx_description
1 polymer ?
#
loop_
_entity_poly.entity_id
_entity_poly.type
_entity_poly.pdbx_seq_one_letter_code
_entity_poly.pdbx_strand_id
1 'polypeptide(L)'
;MGELAGALDPEAGWYGVFGRRDPDGLAACLAGHRTPPWDVVASLLDDFATYHGPRRAGPRAARLRALHRAAVLARDRAAGDPGELRERLAALRHERWRAVRREQALARAQAAGGHPAGTGRPAADLAWARDDRARATARCQELSDRLAALEAAPEPAREPGSGREPVHPAPEPVTPEPGAPAAEPPSVPLVPSVPSAPSEPVRPRLRGARFAGLEAASPEESPEEPAAVLPPVAPPAPARPRGARFAGARDDADAHREERAETAAREARIRRECDEIVARLAGLRALGRTGEEHIALCEAAHRPAGLLPVLAGRLEDTGRAADVATVLWEVAALPPARLAAAADALTAAGRQEECLRTLRQSAARPAGEVAATALALAAAGRRTEALELLSALVRARRPEEAAEVVSGDPAVLTPLLLAAAARVSDRRRRDVEGLLARGYPAGS
;
A
#
# COMPACT_ATOMS: atom_id res chain seq x y z
N MET A 1 -12.39 -30.73 -6.94
CA MET A 1 -13.03 -29.63 -7.69
C MET A 1 -14.37 -30.04 -8.28
N GLY A 2 -14.45 -31.14 -9.05
CA GLY A 2 -15.72 -31.65 -9.60
C GLY A 2 -16.85 -31.79 -8.57
N GLU A 3 -16.59 -32.41 -7.41
CA GLU A 3 -17.57 -32.49 -6.33
C GLU A 3 -18.04 -31.13 -5.77
N LEU A 4 -17.20 -30.09 -5.83
CA LEU A 4 -17.57 -28.74 -5.38
C LEU A 4 -18.49 -28.08 -6.41
N ALA A 5 -18.10 -28.14 -7.68
CA ALA A 5 -18.88 -27.60 -8.78
C ALA A 5 -20.24 -28.29 -8.94
N GLY A 6 -20.31 -29.61 -8.75
CA GLY A 6 -21.57 -30.37 -8.80
C GLY A 6 -22.58 -30.02 -7.70
N ALA A 7 -22.16 -29.25 -6.68
CA ALA A 7 -23.04 -28.75 -5.62
C ALA A 7 -23.44 -27.28 -5.80
N LEU A 8 -23.10 -26.68 -6.94
CA LEU A 8 -23.34 -25.28 -7.29
C LEU A 8 -24.17 -25.17 -8.58
N ASP A 9 -24.89 -24.06 -8.72
CA ASP A 9 -25.58 -23.71 -9.96
C ASP A 9 -24.55 -23.14 -10.99
N PRO A 10 -24.39 -23.77 -12.17
CA PRO A 10 -23.43 -23.34 -13.19
C PRO A 10 -23.76 -21.98 -13.82
N GLU A 11 -24.98 -21.45 -13.67
CA GLU A 11 -25.36 -20.16 -14.23
C GLU A 11 -25.25 -19.00 -13.21
N ALA A 12 -25.15 -19.33 -11.92
CA ALA A 12 -25.15 -18.38 -10.82
C ALA A 12 -23.78 -18.21 -10.15
N GLY A 13 -23.66 -17.14 -9.35
CA GLY A 13 -22.47 -16.87 -8.54
C GLY A 13 -21.18 -16.68 -9.35
N TRP A 14 -20.06 -16.92 -8.69
CA TRP A 14 -18.75 -16.98 -9.33
C TRP A 14 -18.60 -18.14 -10.28
N TYR A 15 -19.28 -19.27 -10.04
CA TYR A 15 -19.22 -20.42 -10.94
C TYR A 15 -19.67 -20.03 -12.36
N GLY A 16 -20.82 -19.39 -12.50
CA GLY A 16 -21.31 -18.91 -13.80
C GLY A 16 -20.47 -17.78 -14.39
N VAL A 17 -19.90 -16.91 -13.56
CA VAL A 17 -18.94 -15.88 -14.03
C VAL A 17 -17.73 -16.54 -14.70
N PHE A 18 -17.09 -17.50 -14.03
CA PHE A 18 -15.90 -18.16 -14.58
C PHE A 18 -16.24 -18.96 -15.83
N GLY A 19 -17.39 -19.65 -15.83
CA GLY A 19 -17.87 -20.39 -16.99
C GLY A 19 -18.05 -19.51 -18.23
N ARG A 20 -18.57 -18.29 -18.08
CA ARG A 20 -18.70 -17.35 -19.20
C ARG A 20 -17.39 -16.71 -19.65
N ARG A 21 -16.42 -16.55 -18.74
CA ARG A 21 -15.18 -15.82 -19.01
C ARG A 21 -14.06 -16.70 -19.57
N ASP A 22 -13.96 -17.93 -19.08
CA ASP A 22 -12.94 -18.90 -19.48
C ASP A 22 -13.53 -20.32 -19.40
N PRO A 23 -14.46 -20.68 -20.31
CA PRO A 23 -15.14 -21.97 -20.28
C PRO A 23 -14.16 -23.13 -20.39
N ASP A 24 -13.18 -23.03 -21.29
CA ASP A 24 -12.18 -24.08 -21.52
C ASP A 24 -11.23 -24.24 -20.33
N GLY A 25 -10.77 -23.14 -19.75
CA GLY A 25 -9.90 -23.18 -18.58
C GLY A 25 -10.62 -23.75 -17.36
N LEU A 26 -11.89 -23.41 -17.16
CA LEU A 26 -12.71 -23.98 -16.09
C LEU A 26 -12.96 -25.47 -16.32
N ALA A 27 -13.31 -25.88 -17.53
CA ALA A 27 -13.50 -27.29 -17.89
C ALA A 27 -12.23 -28.12 -17.66
N ALA A 28 -11.06 -27.62 -18.08
CA ALA A 28 -9.77 -28.27 -17.84
C ALA A 28 -9.46 -28.42 -16.34
N CYS A 29 -9.86 -27.45 -15.50
CA CYS A 29 -9.70 -27.54 -14.05
C CYS A 29 -10.66 -28.56 -13.42
N LEU A 30 -11.91 -28.63 -13.90
CA LEU A 30 -12.90 -29.59 -13.41
C LEU A 30 -12.53 -31.04 -13.79
N ALA A 31 -11.97 -31.24 -14.99
CA ALA A 31 -11.46 -32.51 -15.47
C ALA A 31 -10.10 -32.91 -14.85
N GLY A 32 -9.46 -32.02 -14.08
CA GLY A 32 -8.19 -32.28 -13.42
C GLY A 32 -6.94 -32.18 -14.32
N HIS A 33 -7.10 -31.76 -15.57
CA HIS A 33 -5.98 -31.55 -16.51
C HIS A 33 -5.12 -30.33 -16.13
N ARG A 34 -5.70 -29.36 -15.42
CA ARG A 34 -5.01 -28.17 -14.92
C ARG A 34 -5.30 -27.97 -13.43
N THR A 35 -4.28 -27.61 -12.67
CA THR A 35 -4.47 -27.18 -11.28
C THR A 35 -5.10 -25.78 -11.27
N PRO A 36 -6.29 -25.58 -10.66
CA PRO A 36 -6.91 -24.27 -10.61
C PRO A 36 -6.10 -23.31 -9.73
N PRO A 37 -6.07 -22.01 -10.08
CA PRO A 37 -5.61 -20.98 -9.15
C PRO A 37 -6.42 -21.03 -7.86
N TRP A 38 -5.78 -20.82 -6.70
CA TRP A 38 -6.51 -20.91 -5.43
C TRP A 38 -7.65 -19.87 -5.33
N ASP A 39 -7.50 -18.68 -5.92
CA ASP A 39 -8.53 -17.65 -5.92
C ASP A 39 -9.84 -18.10 -6.59
N VAL A 40 -9.76 -18.99 -7.59
CA VAL A 40 -10.92 -19.59 -8.24
C VAL A 40 -11.59 -20.58 -7.29
N VAL A 41 -10.80 -21.43 -6.61
CA VAL A 41 -11.32 -22.39 -5.63
C VAL A 41 -11.99 -21.67 -4.45
N ALA A 42 -11.38 -20.59 -3.96
CA ALA A 42 -11.93 -19.75 -2.90
C ALA A 42 -13.28 -19.14 -3.30
N SER A 43 -13.39 -18.57 -4.50
CA SER A 43 -14.65 -18.00 -4.99
C SER A 43 -15.77 -19.04 -5.14
N LEU A 44 -15.45 -20.27 -5.57
CA LEU A 44 -16.44 -21.36 -5.59
C LEU A 44 -16.83 -21.83 -4.18
N LEU A 45 -15.91 -21.74 -3.21
CA LEU A 45 -16.21 -22.01 -1.80
C LEU A 45 -17.10 -20.92 -1.20
N ASP A 46 -16.97 -19.67 -1.64
CA ASP A 46 -17.87 -18.57 -1.25
C ASP A 46 -19.28 -18.77 -1.82
N ASP A 47 -19.40 -19.18 -3.09
CA ASP A 47 -20.69 -19.60 -3.67
C ASP A 47 -21.30 -20.76 -2.86
N PHE A 48 -20.47 -21.75 -2.51
CA PHE A 48 -20.92 -22.89 -1.71
C PHE A 48 -21.36 -22.49 -0.31
N ALA A 49 -20.65 -21.56 0.34
CA ALA A 49 -21.04 -21.02 1.63
C ALA A 49 -22.35 -20.23 1.54
N THR A 50 -22.57 -19.51 0.44
CA THR A 50 -23.79 -18.75 0.17
C THR A 50 -24.99 -19.70 0.03
N TYR A 51 -24.83 -20.83 -0.65
CA TYR A 51 -25.93 -21.77 -0.90
C TYR A 51 -26.15 -22.79 0.24
N HIS A 52 -25.08 -23.29 0.86
CA HIS A 52 -25.12 -24.39 1.84
C HIS A 52 -24.78 -23.96 3.28
N GLY A 53 -24.42 -22.69 3.48
CA GLY A 53 -24.08 -22.11 4.78
C GLY A 53 -22.60 -22.31 5.20
N PRO A 54 -22.07 -21.42 6.05
CA PRO A 54 -20.64 -21.39 6.41
C PRO A 54 -20.19 -22.62 7.22
N ARG A 55 -21.09 -23.22 8.01
CA ARG A 55 -20.79 -24.42 8.81
C ARG A 55 -20.44 -25.62 7.94
N ARG A 56 -21.07 -25.76 6.77
CA ARG A 56 -20.76 -26.83 5.80
C ARG A 56 -19.54 -26.48 4.94
N ALA A 57 -19.33 -25.20 4.66
CA ALA A 57 -18.22 -24.72 3.84
C ALA A 57 -16.85 -24.85 4.54
N GLY A 58 -16.78 -24.57 5.85
CA GLY A 58 -15.52 -24.55 6.60
C GLY A 58 -14.67 -25.83 6.49
N PRO A 59 -15.20 -27.02 6.84
CA PRO A 59 -14.47 -28.28 6.69
C PRO A 59 -14.06 -28.58 5.24
N ARG A 60 -14.92 -28.23 4.28
CA ARG A 60 -14.67 -28.41 2.85
C ARG A 60 -13.54 -27.51 2.36
N ALA A 61 -13.50 -26.26 2.80
CA ALA A 61 -12.44 -25.30 2.49
C ALA A 61 -11.08 -25.77 3.01
N ALA A 62 -11.02 -26.23 4.27
CA ALA A 62 -9.80 -26.79 4.86
C ALA A 62 -9.27 -28.00 4.07
N ARG A 63 -10.16 -28.95 3.74
CA ARG A 63 -9.81 -30.14 2.93
C ARG A 63 -9.31 -29.77 1.54
N LEU A 64 -10.02 -28.89 0.83
CA LEU A 64 -9.61 -28.46 -0.51
C LEU A 64 -8.30 -27.69 -0.50
N ARG A 65 -8.01 -26.93 0.55
CA ARG A 65 -6.73 -26.21 0.69
C ARG A 65 -5.55 -27.17 0.88
N ALA A 66 -5.73 -28.22 1.67
CA ALA A 66 -4.73 -29.27 1.81
C ALA A 66 -4.49 -30.01 0.48
N LEU A 67 -5.56 -30.40 -0.21
CA LEU A 67 -5.48 -31.07 -1.51
C LEU A 67 -4.84 -30.20 -2.60
N HIS A 68 -5.20 -28.91 -2.65
CA HIS A 68 -4.61 -27.95 -3.59
C HIS A 68 -3.11 -27.81 -3.37
N ARG A 69 -2.67 -27.61 -2.13
CA ARG A 69 -1.23 -27.55 -1.79
C ARG A 69 -0.49 -28.82 -2.19
N ALA A 70 -1.05 -29.99 -1.90
CA ALA A 70 -0.45 -31.26 -2.28
C ALA A 70 -0.33 -31.42 -3.81
N ALA A 71 -1.38 -31.05 -4.55
CA ALA A 71 -1.40 -31.13 -6.01
C ALA A 71 -0.39 -30.16 -6.66
N VAL A 72 -0.31 -28.93 -6.15
CA VAL A 72 0.67 -27.93 -6.61
C VAL A 72 2.10 -28.44 -6.37
N LEU A 73 2.40 -28.93 -5.16
CA LEU A 73 3.72 -29.47 -4.84
C LEU A 73 4.08 -30.69 -5.69
N ALA A 74 3.14 -31.58 -5.98
CA ALA A 74 3.37 -32.72 -6.86
C ALA A 74 3.69 -32.26 -8.29
N ARG A 75 2.96 -31.24 -8.80
CA ARG A 75 3.21 -30.67 -10.13
C ARG A 75 4.55 -29.95 -10.21
N ASP A 76 4.91 -29.19 -9.19
CA ASP A 76 6.18 -28.47 -9.13
C ASP A 76 7.37 -29.43 -9.12
N ARG A 77 7.26 -30.55 -8.39
CA ARG A 77 8.28 -31.62 -8.41
C ARG A 77 8.37 -32.32 -9.77
N ALA A 78 7.25 -32.50 -10.47
CA ALA A 78 7.22 -33.13 -11.78
C ALA A 78 7.77 -32.23 -12.91
N ALA A 79 7.62 -30.91 -12.79
CA ALA A 79 8.11 -29.96 -13.79
C ALA A 79 9.64 -29.84 -13.81
N GLY A 80 10.32 -30.07 -12.67
CA GLY A 80 11.77 -30.21 -12.57
C GLY A 80 12.61 -28.94 -12.81
N ASP A 81 12.13 -27.99 -13.62
CA ASP A 81 12.77 -26.71 -13.92
C ASP A 81 11.99 -25.51 -13.34
N PRO A 82 12.58 -24.72 -12.42
CA PRO A 82 11.97 -23.48 -11.94
C PRO A 82 11.86 -22.39 -13.01
N GLY A 83 12.49 -22.54 -14.18
CA GLY A 83 12.39 -21.64 -15.34
C GLY A 83 10.97 -21.40 -15.81
N GLU A 84 10.18 -22.46 -16.00
CA GLU A 84 8.76 -22.35 -16.42
C GLU A 84 7.94 -21.55 -15.40
N LEU A 85 8.21 -21.74 -14.10
CA LEU A 85 7.54 -21.00 -13.03
C LEU A 85 7.92 -19.51 -13.04
N ARG A 86 9.19 -19.18 -13.32
CA ARG A 86 9.67 -17.80 -13.47
C ARG A 86 9.05 -17.11 -14.68
N GLU A 87 8.99 -17.78 -15.81
CA GLU A 87 8.33 -17.25 -17.03
C GLU A 87 6.84 -17.01 -16.78
N ARG A 88 6.17 -17.97 -16.13
CA ARG A 88 4.75 -17.81 -15.76
C ARG A 88 4.54 -16.65 -14.79
N LEU A 89 5.43 -16.45 -13.82
CA LEU A 89 5.39 -15.31 -12.91
C LEU A 89 5.64 -13.99 -13.65
N ALA A 90 6.57 -13.94 -14.61
CA ALA A 90 6.81 -12.76 -15.43
C ALA A 90 5.56 -12.39 -16.27
N ALA A 91 4.92 -13.39 -16.89
CA ALA A 91 3.66 -13.20 -17.61
C ALA A 91 2.54 -12.68 -16.70
N LEU A 92 2.39 -13.25 -15.49
CA LEU A 92 1.39 -12.81 -14.50
C LEU A 92 1.69 -11.41 -13.95
N ARG A 93 2.96 -11.03 -13.80
CA ARG A 93 3.34 -9.65 -13.41
C ARG A 93 2.92 -8.65 -14.47
N HIS A 94 3.06 -8.99 -15.75
CA HIS A 94 2.56 -8.18 -16.86
C HIS A 94 1.04 -8.09 -16.87
N GLU A 95 0.34 -9.21 -16.64
CA GLU A 95 -1.12 -9.23 -16.49
C GLU A 95 -1.59 -8.36 -15.33
N ARG A 96 -0.93 -8.45 -14.16
CA ARG A 96 -1.18 -7.59 -13.00
C ARG A 96 -0.98 -6.12 -13.34
N TRP A 97 0.09 -5.77 -14.06
CA TRP A 97 0.33 -4.40 -14.50
C TRP A 97 -0.81 -3.90 -15.41
N ARG A 98 -1.28 -4.72 -16.35
CA ARG A 98 -2.44 -4.39 -17.20
C ARG A 98 -3.72 -4.19 -16.38
N ALA A 99 -3.97 -5.06 -15.40
CA ALA A 99 -5.13 -4.95 -14.52
C ALA A 99 -5.10 -3.64 -13.69
N VAL A 100 -3.95 -3.29 -13.11
CA VAL A 100 -3.74 -2.01 -12.40
C VAL A 100 -4.01 -0.82 -13.32
N ARG A 101 -3.46 -0.84 -14.54
CA ARG A 101 -3.67 0.24 -15.52
C ARG A 101 -5.14 0.38 -15.92
N ARG A 102 -5.84 -0.74 -16.10
CA ARG A 102 -7.28 -0.76 -16.41
C ARG A 102 -8.11 -0.18 -15.26
N GLU A 103 -7.83 -0.59 -14.02
CA GLU A 103 -8.49 -0.04 -12.83
C GLU A 103 -8.28 1.48 -12.74
N GLN A 104 -7.03 1.95 -12.88
CA GLN A 104 -6.72 3.38 -12.85
C GLN A 104 -7.42 4.16 -13.96
N ALA A 105 -7.49 3.62 -15.18
CA ALA A 105 -8.16 4.24 -16.30
C ALA A 105 -9.67 4.38 -16.03
N LEU A 106 -10.32 3.32 -15.54
CA LEU A 106 -11.74 3.33 -15.18
C LEU A 106 -12.03 4.27 -14.00
N ALA A 107 -11.17 4.30 -12.99
CA ALA A 107 -11.29 5.21 -11.86
C ALA A 107 -11.17 6.69 -12.29
N ARG A 108 -10.23 7.00 -13.20
CA ARG A 108 -10.12 8.35 -13.78
C ARG A 108 -11.33 8.72 -14.63
N ALA A 109 -11.81 7.80 -15.46
CA ALA A 109 -13.01 8.01 -16.28
C ALA A 109 -14.25 8.28 -15.40
N GLN A 110 -14.40 7.53 -14.30
CA GLN A 110 -15.47 7.75 -13.33
C GLN A 110 -15.34 9.12 -12.62
N ALA A 111 -14.12 9.52 -12.25
CA ALA A 111 -13.86 10.81 -11.61
C ALA A 111 -14.08 12.00 -12.57
N ALA A 112 -13.78 11.83 -13.86
CA ALA A 112 -13.98 12.84 -14.90
C ALA A 112 -15.44 12.96 -15.39
N GLY A 113 -16.39 12.23 -14.78
CA GLY A 113 -17.78 12.20 -15.23
C GLY A 113 -17.97 11.56 -16.61
N GLY A 114 -16.98 10.83 -17.11
CA GLY A 114 -16.94 10.31 -18.46
C GLY A 114 -17.95 9.19 -18.68
N HIS A 115 -18.92 9.47 -19.55
CA HIS A 115 -19.61 8.45 -20.33
C HIS A 115 -19.70 8.91 -21.79
N PRO A 116 -19.03 8.23 -22.75
CA PRO A 116 -19.63 8.06 -24.06
C PRO A 116 -20.71 6.96 -23.93
N ALA A 117 -21.90 7.23 -24.45
CA ALA A 117 -23.03 6.32 -24.43
C ALA A 117 -22.66 4.92 -24.96
N GLY A 118 -22.81 3.89 -24.13
CA GLY A 118 -22.71 2.50 -24.57
C GLY A 118 -22.33 1.51 -23.48
N THR A 119 -23.34 0.79 -22.97
CA THR A 119 -23.26 -0.55 -22.34
C THR A 119 -22.28 -0.74 -21.16
N GLY A 120 -22.77 -0.53 -19.93
CA GLY A 120 -22.12 -0.95 -18.69
C GLY A 120 -22.15 0.14 -17.63
N ARG A 121 -22.65 -0.16 -16.41
CA ARG A 121 -22.57 0.80 -15.29
C ARG A 121 -21.08 0.98 -14.97
N PRO A 122 -20.46 2.15 -15.10
CA PRO A 122 -19.01 2.34 -14.90
C PRO A 122 -18.52 1.88 -13.51
N ALA A 123 -19.40 1.87 -12.50
CA ALA A 123 -19.13 1.30 -11.20
C ALA A 123 -18.96 -0.23 -11.21
N ALA A 124 -19.70 -0.96 -12.04
CA ALA A 124 -19.58 -2.40 -12.21
C ALA A 124 -18.28 -2.76 -12.95
N ASP A 125 -17.91 -2.01 -13.98
CA ASP A 125 -16.64 -2.23 -14.69
C ASP A 125 -15.43 -1.96 -13.80
N LEU A 126 -15.51 -0.93 -12.95
CA LEU A 126 -14.46 -0.67 -11.96
C LEU A 126 -14.41 -1.76 -10.88
N ALA A 127 -15.55 -2.28 -10.44
CA ALA A 127 -15.59 -3.42 -9.50
C ALA A 127 -14.94 -4.66 -10.12
N TRP A 128 -15.22 -4.95 -11.39
CA TRP A 128 -14.54 -6.02 -12.15
C TRP A 128 -13.04 -5.78 -12.27
N ALA A 129 -12.61 -4.55 -12.58
CA ALA A 129 -11.19 -4.24 -12.70
C ALA A 129 -10.44 -4.39 -11.36
N ARG A 130 -11.11 -4.08 -10.24
CA ARG A 130 -10.57 -4.30 -8.89
C ARG A 130 -10.44 -5.78 -8.56
N ASP A 131 -11.46 -6.59 -8.87
CA ASP A 131 -11.41 -8.04 -8.71
C ASP A 131 -10.28 -8.67 -9.56
N ASP A 132 -10.17 -8.27 -10.82
CA ASP A 132 -9.09 -8.69 -11.72
C ASP A 132 -7.70 -8.36 -11.16
N ARG A 133 -7.52 -7.13 -10.64
CA ARG A 133 -6.25 -6.74 -9.98
C ARG A 133 -5.99 -7.60 -8.75
N ALA A 134 -6.98 -7.84 -7.91
CA ALA A 134 -6.84 -8.63 -6.70
C ALA A 134 -6.43 -10.08 -7.03
N ARG A 135 -7.08 -10.72 -8.01
CA ARG A 135 -6.75 -12.07 -8.48
C ARG A 135 -5.36 -12.15 -9.10
N ALA A 136 -5.00 -11.21 -9.98
CA ALA A 136 -3.66 -11.17 -10.57
C ALA A 136 -2.57 -10.98 -9.50
N THR A 137 -2.85 -10.20 -8.45
CA THR A 137 -1.95 -10.00 -7.33
C THR A 137 -1.79 -11.28 -6.50
N ALA A 138 -2.90 -11.94 -6.14
CA ALA A 138 -2.88 -13.19 -5.40
C ALA A 138 -2.10 -14.29 -6.15
N ARG A 139 -2.30 -14.39 -7.47
CA ARG A 139 -1.56 -15.35 -8.32
C ARG A 139 -0.08 -15.03 -8.40
N CYS A 140 0.31 -13.75 -8.50
CA CYS A 140 1.72 -13.36 -8.44
C CYS A 140 2.36 -13.76 -7.12
N GLN A 141 1.65 -13.58 -5.99
CA GLN A 141 2.13 -13.96 -4.68
C GLN A 141 2.30 -15.48 -4.59
N GLU A 142 1.28 -16.25 -5.00
CA GLU A 142 1.31 -17.71 -4.97
C GLU A 142 2.51 -18.28 -5.76
N LEU A 143 2.78 -17.78 -6.97
CA LEU A 143 3.94 -18.24 -7.75
C LEU A 143 5.28 -17.78 -7.16
N SER A 144 5.33 -16.59 -6.54
CA SER A 144 6.54 -16.12 -5.87
C SER A 144 6.85 -16.98 -4.64
N ASP A 145 5.84 -17.33 -3.84
CA ASP A 145 5.98 -18.21 -2.67
C ASP A 145 6.41 -19.62 -3.09
N ARG A 146 5.86 -20.14 -4.19
CA ARG A 146 6.26 -21.44 -4.75
C ARG A 146 7.70 -21.45 -5.22
N LEU A 147 8.12 -20.39 -5.92
CA LEU A 147 9.50 -20.26 -6.39
C LEU A 147 10.46 -20.18 -5.20
N ALA A 148 10.14 -19.37 -4.18
CA ALA A 148 10.93 -19.28 -2.95
C ALA A 148 11.00 -20.63 -2.22
N ALA A 149 9.90 -21.40 -2.18
CA ALA A 149 9.89 -22.73 -1.57
C ALA A 149 10.73 -23.76 -2.34
N LEU A 150 10.79 -23.66 -3.68
CA LEU A 150 11.68 -24.49 -4.49
C LEU A 150 13.15 -24.10 -4.32
N GLU A 151 13.45 -22.81 -4.22
CA GLU A 151 14.81 -22.28 -3.99
C GLU A 151 15.31 -22.57 -2.57
N ALA A 152 14.42 -22.61 -1.58
CA ALA A 152 14.74 -22.96 -0.20
C ALA A 152 14.79 -24.47 0.05
N ALA A 153 14.30 -25.30 -0.88
CA ALA A 153 14.38 -26.75 -0.74
C ALA A 153 15.86 -27.17 -0.80
N PRO A 154 16.39 -27.86 0.22
CA PRO A 154 17.74 -28.37 0.16
C PRO A 154 17.86 -29.29 -1.06
N GLU A 155 18.92 -29.11 -1.86
CA GLU A 155 19.30 -30.09 -2.88
C GLU A 155 19.24 -31.47 -2.23
N PRO A 156 18.52 -32.46 -2.80
CA PRO A 156 18.63 -33.82 -2.30
C PRO A 156 20.12 -34.15 -2.37
N ALA A 157 20.72 -34.48 -1.22
CA ALA A 157 22.07 -35.00 -1.18
C ALA A 157 22.16 -36.07 -2.27
N ARG A 158 23.00 -35.83 -3.28
CA ARG A 158 23.42 -36.90 -4.18
C ARG A 158 23.94 -37.99 -3.26
N GLU A 159 23.17 -39.07 -3.12
CA GLU A 159 23.63 -40.24 -2.41
C GLU A 159 24.98 -40.64 -3.04
N PRO A 160 26.06 -40.77 -2.24
CA PRO A 160 27.28 -41.39 -2.73
C PRO A 160 26.91 -42.78 -3.25
N GLY A 161 27.33 -43.08 -4.47
CA GLY A 161 26.95 -44.29 -5.20
C GLY A 161 26.91 -45.54 -4.34
N SER A 162 25.71 -46.05 -4.10
CA SER A 162 25.47 -47.46 -3.88
C SER A 162 25.76 -48.17 -5.20
N GLY A 163 26.96 -48.71 -5.32
CA GLY A 163 27.40 -49.49 -6.47
C GLY A 163 26.37 -50.57 -6.84
N ARG A 164 25.78 -50.43 -8.02
CA ARG A 164 25.31 -51.56 -8.79
C ARG A 164 25.95 -51.48 -10.16
N GLU A 165 27.05 -52.20 -10.24
CA GLU A 165 27.84 -52.53 -11.41
C GLU A 165 26.93 -52.95 -12.58
N PRO A 166 27.02 -52.31 -13.76
CA PRO A 166 26.48 -52.88 -14.99
C PRO A 166 27.40 -54.03 -15.40
N VAL A 167 26.90 -55.26 -15.31
CA VAL A 167 27.54 -56.43 -15.91
C VAL A 167 27.52 -56.25 -17.43
N HIS A 168 28.65 -55.86 -18.00
CA HIS A 168 28.94 -56.07 -19.41
C HIS A 168 29.48 -57.49 -19.60
N PRO A 169 28.90 -58.33 -20.48
CA PRO A 169 29.64 -59.42 -21.07
C PRO A 169 30.44 -58.87 -22.26
N ALA A 170 31.76 -59.00 -22.19
CA ALA A 170 32.64 -58.97 -23.37
C ALA A 170 32.57 -60.33 -24.09
N PRO A 171 32.81 -60.35 -25.41
CA PRO A 171 33.99 -61.09 -25.86
C PRO A 171 34.84 -60.30 -26.87
N GLU A 172 36.12 -60.16 -26.52
CA GLU A 172 37.37 -60.49 -27.23
C GLU A 172 37.53 -60.46 -28.79
N PRO A 173 38.80 -60.37 -29.29
CA PRO A 173 39.23 -59.32 -30.23
C PRO A 173 39.59 -59.83 -31.65
N VAL A 174 39.64 -58.91 -32.64
CA VAL A 174 40.37 -59.10 -33.91
C VAL A 174 40.98 -57.78 -34.40
N THR A 175 42.25 -57.83 -34.79
CA THR A 175 43.05 -56.83 -35.56
C THR A 175 43.59 -57.51 -36.84
N PRO A 176 44.20 -56.83 -37.84
CA PRO A 176 43.98 -55.47 -38.41
C PRO A 176 44.02 -55.39 -39.99
N GLU A 177 43.54 -54.26 -40.55
CA GLU A 177 43.96 -53.47 -41.77
C GLU A 177 44.15 -54.12 -43.19
N PRO A 178 44.29 -53.36 -44.32
CA PRO A 178 44.23 -51.89 -44.57
C PRO A 178 43.40 -51.43 -45.82
N GLY A 179 43.18 -50.10 -45.98
CA GLY A 179 42.82 -49.51 -47.29
C GLY A 179 42.31 -48.05 -47.26
N ALA A 180 43.21 -47.07 -47.39
CA ALA A 180 42.96 -45.63 -47.63
C ALA A 180 42.59 -45.36 -49.13
N PRO A 181 42.29 -44.11 -49.64
CA PRO A 181 42.47 -42.79 -49.02
C PRO A 181 41.40 -41.68 -49.26
N ALA A 182 41.58 -40.59 -48.50
CA ALA A 182 41.31 -39.14 -48.65
C ALA A 182 40.38 -38.56 -49.75
N ALA A 183 39.52 -37.60 -49.35
CA ALA A 183 39.14 -36.40 -50.13
C ALA A 183 38.52 -35.29 -49.25
N GLU A 184 38.70 -34.05 -49.70
CA GLU A 184 38.54 -32.73 -49.05
C GLU A 184 37.10 -32.24 -48.78
N PRO A 185 36.91 -31.21 -47.92
CA PRO A 185 35.66 -30.45 -47.82
C PRO A 185 35.60 -29.30 -48.85
N PRO A 186 34.42 -28.95 -49.40
CA PRO A 186 34.31 -27.82 -50.33
C PRO A 186 34.13 -26.46 -49.65
N SER A 187 34.70 -25.48 -50.35
CA SER A 187 34.92 -24.07 -50.04
C SER A 187 33.71 -23.14 -50.20
N VAL A 188 33.82 -21.98 -49.54
CA VAL A 188 33.03 -20.73 -49.68
C VAL A 188 33.29 -20.05 -51.04
N PRO A 189 32.40 -19.16 -51.55
CA PRO A 189 32.71 -17.71 -51.53
C PRO A 189 31.42 -16.84 -51.40
N LEU A 190 31.35 -15.51 -51.23
CA LEU A 190 32.26 -14.37 -51.26
C LEU A 190 31.56 -13.19 -50.51
N VAL A 191 32.34 -12.38 -49.78
CA VAL A 191 31.99 -11.04 -49.24
C VAL A 191 32.06 -9.95 -50.35
N PRO A 192 31.64 -8.68 -50.11
CA PRO A 192 32.58 -7.71 -49.54
C PRO A 192 31.97 -6.68 -48.57
N SER A 193 32.86 -5.98 -47.89
CA SER A 193 32.67 -5.10 -46.75
C SER A 193 33.41 -3.76 -46.97
N VAL A 194 32.95 -2.69 -46.28
CA VAL A 194 33.63 -1.41 -45.89
C VAL A 194 34.08 -0.40 -46.98
N PRO A 195 34.47 0.89 -46.69
CA PRO A 195 34.95 1.57 -45.45
C PRO A 195 34.27 2.93 -45.07
N SER A 196 34.14 3.33 -43.79
CA SER A 196 35.05 4.02 -42.83
C SER A 196 35.37 5.53 -43.04
N ALA A 197 34.99 6.32 -42.01
CA ALA A 197 35.45 7.59 -41.36
C ALA A 197 36.69 8.36 -41.91
N PRO A 198 36.99 9.66 -41.55
CA PRO A 198 37.21 10.13 -40.14
C PRO A 198 37.01 11.64 -39.76
N SER A 199 37.14 11.90 -38.43
CA SER A 199 37.76 13.04 -37.69
C SER A 199 37.04 14.39 -37.37
N GLU A 200 37.15 14.78 -36.08
CA GLU A 200 36.83 16.06 -35.38
C GLU A 200 37.78 17.24 -35.78
N PRO A 201 37.79 18.50 -35.22
CA PRO A 201 37.10 19.08 -34.03
C PRO A 201 36.65 20.59 -34.12
N VAL A 202 36.26 21.18 -32.96
CA VAL A 202 36.26 22.62 -32.55
C VAL A 202 34.96 23.47 -32.71
N ARG A 203 34.52 24.09 -31.60
CA ARG A 203 33.45 25.13 -31.47
C ARG A 203 34.03 26.54 -31.70
N PRO A 204 33.25 27.60 -32.07
CA PRO A 204 32.52 28.40 -31.07
C PRO A 204 31.25 29.18 -31.53
N ARG A 205 30.34 29.40 -30.55
CA ARG A 205 29.52 30.57 -30.20
C ARG A 205 29.01 31.64 -31.22
N LEU A 206 27.71 31.96 -31.02
CA LEU A 206 26.99 33.27 -31.05
C LEU A 206 26.54 33.92 -32.39
N ARG A 207 25.22 34.21 -32.49
CA ARG A 207 24.56 35.55 -32.57
C ARG A 207 23.31 35.59 -33.47
N GLY A 208 22.36 36.45 -33.09
CA GLY A 208 21.38 37.10 -34.00
C GLY A 208 19.92 36.92 -33.57
N ALA A 209 19.36 37.64 -32.60
CA ALA A 209 19.04 39.07 -32.53
C ALA A 209 17.84 39.51 -33.41
N ARG A 210 16.74 39.89 -32.73
CA ARG A 210 15.94 41.10 -33.01
C ARG A 210 15.54 41.72 -31.66
N PHE A 211 16.24 42.78 -31.22
CA PHE A 211 15.86 44.22 -31.26
C PHE A 211 14.66 44.52 -30.36
N ALA A 212 14.62 45.51 -29.46
CA ALA A 212 15.46 46.64 -29.03
C ALA A 212 14.89 47.05 -27.63
N GLY A 213 15.52 47.74 -26.68
CA GLY A 213 16.62 48.71 -26.66
C GLY A 213 16.21 49.77 -25.62
N LEU A 214 17.07 50.06 -24.63
CA LEU A 214 17.23 51.38 -24.02
C LEU A 214 18.34 51.32 -22.95
N GLU A 215 19.31 52.22 -23.15
CA GLU A 215 20.47 52.48 -22.32
C GLU A 215 20.09 53.10 -20.97
N ALA A 216 20.87 52.82 -19.93
CA ALA A 216 21.49 53.85 -19.09
C ALA A 216 22.59 53.23 -18.19
N ALA A 217 23.82 53.62 -18.50
CA ALA A 217 24.99 53.80 -17.63
C ALA A 217 25.11 53.00 -16.31
N SER A 218 26.15 52.17 -16.23
CA SER A 218 26.94 51.97 -15.01
C SER A 218 27.90 53.15 -14.81
N PRO A 219 28.32 53.43 -13.57
CA PRO A 219 29.66 52.96 -13.21
C PRO A 219 29.74 52.26 -11.85
N GLU A 220 30.84 51.53 -11.73
CA GLU A 220 31.33 50.71 -10.64
C GLU A 220 31.51 51.47 -9.32
N GLU A 221 31.24 50.79 -8.20
CA GLU A 221 32.04 50.90 -6.97
C GLU A 221 31.77 49.65 -6.09
N SER A 222 32.85 48.96 -5.70
CA SER A 222 32.86 47.88 -4.69
C SER A 222 33.28 48.48 -3.32
N PRO A 223 33.29 47.72 -2.21
CA PRO A 223 32.25 47.73 -1.18
C PRO A 223 32.73 48.37 0.13
N GLU A 224 31.92 49.24 0.74
CA GLU A 224 32.12 49.69 2.12
C GLU A 224 31.48 48.70 3.12
N GLU A 225 32.26 48.33 4.13
CA GLU A 225 31.87 47.49 5.27
C GLU A 225 30.77 48.16 6.12
N PRO A 226 29.69 47.46 6.51
CA PRO A 226 28.77 47.99 7.50
C PRO A 226 29.36 47.82 8.91
N ALA A 227 29.58 48.95 9.58
CA ALA A 227 29.93 49.03 10.99
C ALA A 227 28.91 48.28 11.86
N ALA A 228 29.43 47.50 12.81
CA ALA A 228 28.66 46.77 13.79
C ALA A 228 27.82 47.71 14.68
N VAL A 229 26.50 47.65 14.54
CA VAL A 229 25.54 48.24 15.48
C VAL A 229 25.49 47.34 16.72
N LEU A 230 26.03 47.83 17.84
CA LEU A 230 25.84 47.20 19.14
C LEU A 230 24.35 47.20 19.52
N PRO A 231 23.78 46.10 20.05
CA PRO A 231 22.42 46.11 20.56
C PRO A 231 22.33 47.01 21.81
N PRO A 232 21.19 47.68 22.05
CA PRO A 232 20.99 48.43 23.28
C PRO A 232 21.03 47.49 24.48
N VAL A 233 21.85 47.84 25.48
CA VAL A 233 21.89 47.18 26.78
C VAL A 233 20.50 47.25 27.41
N ALA A 234 19.90 46.09 27.66
CA ALA A 234 18.63 46.00 28.38
C ALA A 234 18.78 46.60 29.78
N PRO A 235 17.77 47.34 30.30
CA PRO A 235 17.84 47.88 31.65
C PRO A 235 17.93 46.74 32.68
N PRO A 236 18.62 46.93 33.81
CA PRO A 236 18.71 45.92 34.86
C PRO A 236 17.31 45.58 35.37
N ALA A 237 17.00 44.29 35.44
CA ALA A 237 15.73 43.80 35.97
C ALA A 237 15.50 44.36 37.38
N PRO A 238 14.29 44.84 37.72
CA PRO A 238 14.01 45.42 39.02
C PRO A 238 14.30 44.40 40.13
N ALA A 239 14.96 44.86 41.20
CA ALA A 239 15.34 44.03 42.33
C ALA A 239 14.09 43.36 42.94
N ARG A 240 14.05 42.02 42.89
CA ARG A 240 12.90 41.23 43.35
C ARG A 240 12.69 41.40 44.86
N PRO A 241 11.45 41.56 45.33
CA PRO A 241 11.15 41.70 46.75
C PRO A 241 11.61 40.44 47.52
N ARG A 242 12.29 40.65 48.65
CA ARG A 242 12.75 39.59 49.55
C ARG A 242 12.03 39.72 50.89
N GLY A 243 11.43 38.63 51.37
CA GLY A 243 10.76 38.54 52.68
C GLY A 243 9.91 37.27 52.78
N ALA A 244 9.70 36.75 53.99
CA ALA A 244 9.04 35.46 54.26
C ALA A 244 7.65 35.28 53.60
N ARG A 245 6.95 36.39 53.31
CA ARG A 245 5.66 36.41 52.58
C ARG A 245 5.75 36.15 51.07
N PHE A 246 6.95 36.13 50.49
CA PHE A 246 7.20 35.87 49.06
C PHE A 246 7.96 34.55 48.82
N ALA A 247 8.09 33.69 49.85
CA ALA A 247 8.73 32.38 49.72
C ALA A 247 7.95 31.47 48.77
N GLY A 248 6.62 31.34 48.94
CA GLY A 248 5.78 30.53 48.04
C GLY A 248 5.76 31.01 46.59
N ALA A 249 5.83 32.33 46.33
CA ALA A 249 5.91 32.86 44.96
C ALA A 249 7.25 32.56 44.26
N ARG A 250 8.30 32.19 45.00
CA ARG A 250 9.55 31.70 44.43
C ARG A 250 9.45 30.22 44.11
N ASP A 251 8.93 29.44 45.04
CA ASP A 251 8.71 28.01 44.86
C ASP A 251 7.77 27.74 43.67
N ASP A 252 6.69 28.53 43.50
CA ASP A 252 5.81 28.48 42.33
C ASP A 252 6.53 28.89 41.03
N ALA A 253 7.37 29.93 41.08
CA ALA A 253 8.11 30.39 39.91
C ALA A 253 9.26 29.46 39.52
N ASP A 254 9.82 28.72 40.47
CA ASP A 254 10.81 27.66 40.26
C ASP A 254 10.13 26.39 39.72
N ALA A 255 8.99 25.97 40.29
CA ALA A 255 8.17 24.88 39.76
C ALA A 255 7.72 25.14 38.30
N HIS A 256 7.24 26.34 37.98
CA HIS A 256 6.92 26.72 36.61
C HIS A 256 8.15 26.85 35.68
N ARG A 257 9.36 27.07 36.21
CA ARG A 257 10.60 27.02 35.42
C ARG A 257 10.98 25.57 35.11
N GLU A 258 10.88 24.69 36.10
CA GLU A 258 11.14 23.26 35.98
C GLU A 258 10.18 22.60 34.98
N GLU A 259 8.87 22.83 35.10
CA GLU A 259 7.86 22.32 34.17
C GLU A 259 8.11 22.77 32.71
N ARG A 260 8.50 24.04 32.52
CA ARG A 260 8.90 24.56 31.20
C ARG A 260 10.18 23.92 30.68
N ALA A 261 11.16 23.68 31.53
CA ALA A 261 12.41 23.02 31.15
C ALA A 261 12.16 21.56 30.76
N GLU A 262 11.31 20.84 31.50
CA GLU A 262 10.90 19.47 31.17
C GLU A 262 10.14 19.40 29.85
N THR A 263 9.20 20.33 29.62
CA THR A 263 8.47 20.43 28.35
C THR A 263 9.41 20.70 27.19
N ALA A 264 10.33 21.66 27.32
CA ALA A 264 11.33 21.97 26.31
C ALA A 264 12.28 20.78 26.03
N ALA A 265 12.68 20.05 27.08
CA ALA A 265 13.51 18.84 26.95
C ALA A 265 12.76 17.72 26.22
N ARG A 266 11.46 17.54 26.50
CA ARG A 266 10.59 16.57 25.82
C ARG A 266 10.43 16.93 24.34
N GLU A 267 10.17 18.19 24.02
CA GLU A 267 10.09 18.65 22.62
C GLU A 267 11.41 18.46 21.89
N ALA A 268 12.55 18.77 22.52
CA ALA A 268 13.87 18.56 21.94
C ALA A 268 14.14 17.07 21.67
N ARG A 269 13.69 16.18 22.55
CA ARG A 269 13.77 14.72 22.33
C ARG A 269 12.92 14.29 21.14
N ILE A 270 11.67 14.78 21.04
CA ILE A 270 10.79 14.48 19.90
C ILE A 270 11.42 14.95 18.59
N ARG A 271 11.98 16.18 18.56
CA ARG A 271 12.67 16.71 17.38
C ARG A 271 13.85 15.83 16.95
N ARG A 272 14.71 15.42 17.91
CA ARG A 272 15.84 14.52 17.63
C ARG A 272 15.39 13.17 17.06
N GLU A 273 14.35 12.57 17.65
CA GLU A 273 13.82 11.29 17.16
C GLU A 273 13.25 11.42 15.73
N CYS A 274 12.55 12.52 15.43
CA CYS A 274 12.10 12.82 14.07
C CYS A 274 13.27 13.02 13.10
N ASP A 275 14.32 13.74 13.50
CA ASP A 275 15.52 13.95 12.70
C ASP A 275 16.22 12.64 12.35
N GLU A 276 16.32 11.72 13.31
CA GLU A 276 16.87 10.37 13.10
C GLU A 276 16.04 9.56 12.09
N ILE A 277 14.71 9.65 12.18
CA ILE A 277 13.80 9.01 11.21
C ILE A 277 14.02 9.58 9.81
N VAL A 278 14.03 10.90 9.66
CA VAL A 278 14.23 11.54 8.34
C VAL A 278 15.61 11.22 7.77
N ALA A 279 16.66 11.23 8.59
CA ALA A 279 18.00 10.84 8.18
C ALA A 279 18.07 9.37 7.72
N ARG A 280 17.42 8.45 8.46
CA ARG A 280 17.31 7.04 8.08
C ARG A 280 16.61 6.88 6.73
N LEU A 281 15.49 7.56 6.52
CA LEU A 281 14.75 7.53 5.26
C LEU A 281 15.58 8.10 4.09
N ALA A 282 16.30 9.20 4.31
CA ALA A 282 17.22 9.75 3.31
C ALA A 282 18.34 8.77 2.94
N GLY A 283 18.95 8.11 3.94
CA GLY A 283 19.98 7.10 3.72
C GLY A 283 19.47 5.89 2.93
N LEU A 284 18.29 5.36 3.27
CA LEU A 284 17.68 4.24 2.55
C LEU A 284 17.40 4.59 1.08
N ARG A 285 16.93 5.81 0.82
CA ARG A 285 16.68 6.29 -0.55
C ARG A 285 17.97 6.48 -1.35
N ALA A 286 19.02 7.02 -0.73
CA ALA A 286 20.34 7.17 -1.36
C ALA A 286 20.95 5.81 -1.76
N LEU A 287 20.66 4.76 -0.99
CA LEU A 287 21.08 3.39 -1.27
C LEU A 287 20.13 2.64 -2.23
N GLY A 288 19.04 3.26 -2.70
CA GLY A 288 18.04 2.63 -3.56
C GLY A 288 17.19 1.54 -2.88
N ARG A 289 17.19 1.48 -1.54
CA ARG A 289 16.49 0.44 -0.74
C ARG A 289 15.03 0.81 -0.49
N THR A 290 14.25 0.88 -1.57
CA THR A 290 12.86 1.37 -1.55
C THR A 290 11.91 0.54 -0.68
N GLY A 291 12.12 -0.78 -0.58
CA GLY A 291 11.31 -1.64 0.28
C GLY A 291 11.50 -1.35 1.77
N GLU A 292 12.74 -1.13 2.20
CA GLU A 292 13.05 -0.79 3.59
C GLU A 292 12.66 0.62 3.96
N GLU A 293 12.73 1.54 3.00
CA GLU A 293 12.17 2.88 3.16
C GLU A 293 10.67 2.82 3.46
N HIS A 294 9.91 1.99 2.72
CA HIS A 294 8.50 1.80 3.01
C HIS A 294 8.26 1.21 4.40
N ILE A 295 9.03 0.20 4.81
CA ILE A 295 8.96 -0.36 6.17
C ILE A 295 9.22 0.72 7.22
N ALA A 296 10.25 1.55 7.02
CA ALA A 296 10.57 2.65 7.94
C ALA A 296 9.45 3.70 8.03
N LEU A 297 8.74 3.99 6.93
CA LEU A 297 7.55 4.85 6.93
C LEU A 297 6.39 4.22 7.72
N CYS A 298 6.16 2.91 7.56
CA CYS A 298 5.15 2.18 8.32
C CYS A 298 5.51 2.14 9.82
N GLU A 299 6.77 1.89 10.17
CA GLU A 299 7.27 1.96 11.55
C GLU A 299 7.05 3.35 12.16
N ALA A 300 7.32 4.41 11.38
CA ALA A 300 7.11 5.79 11.79
C ALA A 300 5.62 6.10 12.07
N ALA A 301 4.70 5.61 11.23
CA ALA A 301 3.26 5.74 11.47
C ALA A 301 2.79 5.03 12.77
N HIS A 302 3.49 3.97 13.18
CA HIS A 302 3.23 3.22 14.41
C HIS A 302 3.98 3.76 15.63
N ARG A 303 4.62 4.92 15.57
CA ARG A 303 5.17 5.60 16.74
C ARG A 303 4.09 6.27 17.59
N PRO A 304 4.41 6.76 18.81
CA PRO A 304 3.46 7.54 19.61
C PRO A 304 2.91 8.76 18.84
N ALA A 305 1.62 9.04 18.99
CA ALA A 305 0.90 10.05 18.20
C ALA A 305 1.51 11.46 18.27
N GLY A 306 2.10 11.83 19.41
CA GLY A 306 2.72 13.14 19.60
C GLY A 306 3.93 13.42 18.68
N LEU A 307 4.52 12.39 18.06
CA LEU A 307 5.60 12.59 17.07
C LEU A 307 5.08 12.96 15.69
N LEU A 308 3.83 12.60 15.35
CA LEU A 308 3.31 12.69 13.99
C LEU A 308 3.37 14.11 13.40
N PRO A 309 2.92 15.18 14.10
CA PRO A 309 2.96 16.52 13.53
C PRO A 309 4.39 17.04 13.34
N VAL A 310 5.30 16.70 14.26
CA VAL A 310 6.71 17.10 14.17
C VAL A 310 7.39 16.37 13.02
N LEU A 311 7.22 15.05 12.92
CA LEU A 311 7.79 14.25 11.84
C LEU A 311 7.35 14.76 10.47
N ALA A 312 6.07 15.06 10.31
CA ALA A 312 5.55 15.51 9.03
C ALA A 312 6.07 16.90 8.65
N GLY A 313 6.21 17.84 9.60
CA GLY A 313 6.91 19.10 9.36
C GLY A 313 8.37 18.90 8.92
N ARG A 314 9.11 17.98 9.55
CA ARG A 314 10.50 17.66 9.16
C ARG A 314 10.61 17.01 7.79
N LEU A 315 9.65 16.16 7.42
CA LEU A 315 9.57 15.60 6.07
C LEU A 315 9.28 16.69 5.03
N GLU A 316 8.41 17.65 5.34
CA GLU A 316 8.14 18.79 4.46
C GLU A 316 9.35 19.70 4.29
N ASP A 317 10.02 20.06 5.39
CA ASP A 317 11.25 20.87 5.39
C ASP A 317 12.36 20.26 4.53
N THR A 318 12.38 18.93 4.40
CA THR A 318 13.36 18.19 3.60
C THR A 318 12.90 17.88 2.17
N GLY A 319 11.77 18.47 1.73
CA GLY A 319 11.22 18.30 0.38
C GLY A 319 10.54 16.94 0.15
N ARG A 320 10.15 16.24 1.22
CA ARG A 320 9.61 14.88 1.21
C ARG A 320 8.12 14.84 1.52
N ALA A 321 7.37 15.84 1.05
CA ALA A 321 5.92 15.94 1.28
C ALA A 321 5.11 14.71 0.80
N ALA A 322 5.60 13.98 -0.21
CA ALA A 322 4.98 12.73 -0.65
C ALA A 322 4.99 11.65 0.44
N ASP A 323 6.04 11.60 1.27
CA ASP A 323 6.17 10.63 2.36
C ASP A 323 5.19 10.94 3.50
N VAL A 324 4.83 12.21 3.71
CA VAL A 324 3.78 12.62 4.68
C VAL A 324 2.45 11.97 4.30
N ALA A 325 2.09 11.99 3.02
CA ALA A 325 0.87 11.33 2.55
C ALA A 325 0.90 9.81 2.82
N THR A 326 2.04 9.16 2.64
CA THR A 326 2.22 7.74 2.99
C THR A 326 2.06 7.48 4.48
N VAL A 327 2.70 8.28 5.34
CA VAL A 327 2.56 8.13 6.79
C VAL A 327 1.11 8.34 7.22
N LEU A 328 0.44 9.38 6.73
CA LEU A 328 -0.96 9.66 7.07
C LEU A 328 -1.92 8.55 6.58
N TRP A 329 -1.60 7.91 5.46
CA TRP A 329 -2.34 6.75 4.96
C TRP A 329 -2.24 5.57 5.92
N GLU A 330 -1.04 5.27 6.41
CA GLU A 330 -0.81 4.23 7.41
C GLU A 330 -1.44 4.57 8.77
N VAL A 331 -1.41 5.85 9.18
CA VAL A 331 -2.07 6.34 10.39
C VAL A 331 -3.58 6.11 10.33
N ALA A 332 -4.22 6.29 9.18
CA ALA A 332 -5.66 6.04 9.01
C ALA A 332 -6.06 4.57 9.26
N ALA A 333 -5.11 3.64 9.13
CA ALA A 333 -5.29 2.21 9.36
C ALA A 333 -5.03 1.78 10.83
N LEU A 334 -4.51 2.66 11.69
CA LEU A 334 -4.24 2.35 13.10
C LEU A 334 -5.51 1.94 13.87
N PRO A 335 -5.40 1.15 14.96
CA PRO A 335 -6.55 0.86 15.83
C PRO A 335 -7.27 2.13 16.31
N PRO A 336 -8.60 2.08 16.58
CA PRO A 336 -9.43 3.26 16.86
C PRO A 336 -8.86 4.25 17.88
N ALA A 337 -8.37 3.78 19.03
CA ALA A 337 -7.79 4.63 20.07
C ALA A 337 -6.50 5.34 19.61
N ARG A 338 -5.68 4.65 18.80
CA ARG A 338 -4.44 5.22 18.27
C ARG A 338 -4.70 6.22 17.15
N LEU A 339 -5.70 5.97 16.31
CA LEU A 339 -6.17 6.93 15.31
C LEU A 339 -6.74 8.21 15.97
N ALA A 340 -7.56 8.07 17.02
CA ALA A 340 -8.07 9.21 17.77
C ALA A 340 -6.94 10.04 18.42
N ALA A 341 -5.93 9.38 19.00
CA ALA A 341 -4.76 10.06 19.55
C ALA A 341 -3.93 10.79 18.45
N ALA A 342 -3.80 10.21 17.26
CA ALA A 342 -3.14 10.86 16.13
C ALA A 342 -3.92 12.09 15.64
N ALA A 343 -5.24 12.00 15.56
CA ALA A 343 -6.11 13.13 15.22
C ALA A 343 -5.99 14.25 16.26
N ASP A 344 -6.00 13.91 17.55
CA ASP A 344 -5.78 14.86 18.65
C ASP A 344 -4.44 15.59 18.54
N ALA A 345 -3.35 14.84 18.27
CA ALA A 345 -2.02 15.41 18.09
C ALA A 345 -1.93 16.36 16.87
N LEU A 346 -2.53 15.98 15.73
CA LEU A 346 -2.58 16.83 14.54
C LEU A 346 -3.38 18.11 14.79
N THR A 347 -4.54 18.01 15.43
CA THR A 347 -5.37 19.17 15.77
C THR A 347 -4.67 20.08 16.78
N ALA A 348 -4.02 19.53 17.81
CA ALA A 348 -3.24 20.30 18.78
C ALA A 348 -2.07 21.06 18.13
N ALA A 349 -1.49 20.51 17.06
CA ALA A 349 -0.45 21.15 16.26
C ALA A 349 -0.97 22.09 15.16
N GLY A 350 -2.29 22.33 15.09
CA GLY A 350 -2.89 23.19 14.07
C GLY A 350 -2.97 22.59 12.67
N ARG A 351 -2.67 21.30 12.50
CA ARG A 351 -2.67 20.58 11.20
C ARG A 351 -4.06 20.01 10.89
N GLN A 352 -5.07 20.88 10.90
CA GLN A 352 -6.48 20.49 10.84
C GLN A 352 -6.84 19.81 9.53
N GLU A 353 -6.32 20.28 8.39
CA GLU A 353 -6.66 19.70 7.08
C GLU A 353 -6.25 18.23 6.98
N GLU A 354 -5.07 17.89 7.47
CA GLU A 354 -4.55 16.53 7.48
C GLU A 354 -5.31 15.64 8.45
N CYS A 355 -5.60 16.14 9.67
CA CYS A 355 -6.46 15.45 10.63
C CYS A 355 -7.79 15.03 9.98
N LEU A 356 -8.48 15.99 9.36
CA LEU A 356 -9.75 15.72 8.70
C LEU A 356 -9.61 14.80 7.49
N ARG A 357 -8.51 14.89 6.74
CA ARG A 357 -8.24 14.00 5.59
C ARG A 357 -8.06 12.55 6.06
N THR A 358 -7.26 12.32 7.10
CA THR A 358 -7.04 10.99 7.72
C THR A 358 -8.36 10.42 8.27
N LEU A 359 -9.16 11.23 8.96
CA LEU A 359 -10.46 10.80 9.47
C LEU A 359 -11.44 10.43 8.34
N ARG A 360 -11.53 11.25 7.28
CA ARG A 360 -12.36 10.93 6.11
C ARG A 360 -11.96 9.61 5.46
N GLN A 361 -10.66 9.34 5.35
CA GLN A 361 -10.16 8.08 4.82
C GLN A 361 -10.58 6.88 5.68
N SER A 362 -10.59 7.03 7.00
CA SER A 362 -10.99 5.96 7.94
C SER A 362 -12.49 5.63 7.93
N ALA A 363 -13.35 6.45 7.32
CA ALA A 363 -14.80 6.22 7.27
C ALA A 363 -15.19 4.95 6.46
N ALA A 364 -14.29 4.40 5.66
CA ALA A 364 -14.49 3.14 4.94
C ALA A 364 -14.34 1.87 5.82
N ARG A 365 -13.89 2.02 7.07
CA ARG A 365 -13.68 0.89 8.01
C ARG A 365 -15.00 0.30 8.52
N PRO A 366 -15.02 -0.92 9.08
CA PRO A 366 -16.25 -1.50 9.66
C PRO A 366 -16.95 -0.53 10.63
N ALA A 367 -18.29 -0.55 10.67
CA ALA A 367 -19.07 0.39 11.46
C ALA A 367 -18.68 0.40 12.95
N GLY A 368 -18.38 -0.78 13.53
CA GLY A 368 -17.88 -0.89 14.90
C GLY A 368 -16.54 -0.17 15.15
N GLU A 369 -15.62 -0.17 14.18
CA GLU A 369 -14.34 0.55 14.31
C GLU A 369 -14.52 2.07 14.15
N VAL A 370 -15.43 2.49 13.27
CA VAL A 370 -15.81 3.90 13.14
C VAL A 370 -16.48 4.40 14.42
N ALA A 371 -17.36 3.59 15.02
CA ALA A 371 -18.00 3.86 16.31
C ALA A 371 -16.96 4.03 17.43
N ALA A 372 -16.04 3.07 17.55
CA ALA A 372 -14.97 3.13 18.54
C ALA A 372 -14.07 4.37 18.36
N THR A 373 -13.78 4.76 17.11
CA THR A 373 -12.97 5.96 16.83
C THR A 373 -13.73 7.23 17.20
N ALA A 374 -15.02 7.33 16.85
CA ALA A 374 -15.86 8.46 17.21
C ALA A 374 -16.02 8.62 18.73
N LEU A 375 -16.14 7.51 19.47
CA LEU A 375 -16.17 7.50 20.93
C LEU A 375 -14.85 7.96 21.54
N ALA A 376 -13.72 7.46 21.04
CA ALA A 376 -12.40 7.89 21.51
C ALA A 376 -12.16 9.39 21.25
N LEU A 377 -12.59 9.91 20.09
CA LEU A 377 -12.55 11.35 19.80
C LEU A 377 -13.46 12.15 20.73
N ALA A 378 -14.68 11.68 20.99
CA ALA A 378 -15.60 12.33 21.92
C ALA A 378 -15.04 12.39 23.35
N ALA A 379 -14.44 11.29 23.83
CA ALA A 379 -13.77 11.22 25.13
C ALA A 379 -12.58 12.18 25.23
N ALA A 380 -11.87 12.43 24.11
CA ALA A 380 -10.78 13.41 24.03
C ALA A 380 -11.28 14.86 23.84
N GLY A 381 -12.59 15.13 23.89
CA GLY A 381 -13.14 16.46 23.66
C GLY A 381 -13.12 16.93 22.19
N ARG A 382 -12.78 16.03 21.25
CA ARG A 382 -12.66 16.30 19.81
C ARG A 382 -13.98 16.08 19.08
N ARG A 383 -15.00 16.82 19.52
CA ARG A 383 -16.37 16.69 18.97
C ARG A 383 -16.43 17.06 17.48
N THR A 384 -15.69 18.07 17.05
CA THR A 384 -15.68 18.51 15.65
C THR A 384 -15.15 17.40 14.74
N GLU A 385 -14.06 16.77 15.14
CA GLU A 385 -13.40 15.66 14.45
C GLU A 385 -14.30 14.42 14.40
N ALA A 386 -14.98 14.09 15.51
CA ALA A 386 -15.96 13.01 15.54
C ALA A 386 -17.13 13.26 14.56
N LEU A 387 -17.63 14.50 14.49
CA LEU A 387 -18.68 14.88 13.54
C LEU A 387 -18.19 14.80 12.08
N GLU A 388 -16.93 15.14 11.80
CA GLU A 388 -16.37 15.03 10.44
C GLU A 388 -16.22 13.56 10.01
N LEU A 389 -15.75 12.69 10.90
CA LEU A 389 -15.70 11.24 10.66
C LEU A 389 -17.09 10.67 10.34
N LEU A 390 -18.09 10.98 11.17
CA LEU A 390 -19.46 10.49 10.97
C LEU A 390 -20.12 11.13 9.75
N SER A 391 -19.83 12.39 9.43
CA SER A 391 -20.33 13.04 8.22
C SER A 391 -19.76 12.38 6.96
N ALA A 392 -18.49 11.96 7.01
CA ALA A 392 -17.87 11.20 5.93
C ALA A 392 -18.53 9.82 5.76
N LEU A 393 -18.82 9.13 6.86
CA LEU A 393 -19.56 7.86 6.84
C LEU A 393 -20.95 8.02 6.20
N VAL A 394 -21.73 9.02 6.63
CA VAL A 394 -23.09 9.28 6.11
C VAL A 394 -23.08 9.62 4.62
N ARG A 395 -22.03 10.31 4.13
CA ARG A 395 -21.86 10.59 2.70
C ARG A 395 -21.53 9.32 1.90
N ALA A 396 -20.70 8.45 2.46
CA ALA A 396 -20.16 7.29 1.76
C ALA A 396 -21.11 6.08 1.75
N ARG A 397 -22.02 5.97 2.73
CA ARG A 397 -22.82 4.76 2.96
C ARG A 397 -24.32 4.94 2.80
N ARG A 398 -25.01 3.80 2.76
CA ARG A 398 -26.46 3.74 2.91
C ARG A 398 -26.85 4.15 4.33
N PRO A 399 -28.03 4.76 4.53
CA PRO A 399 -28.43 5.23 5.86
C PRO A 399 -28.53 4.09 6.88
N GLU A 400 -28.85 2.86 6.46
CA GLU A 400 -28.87 1.65 7.28
C GLU A 400 -27.48 1.31 7.84
N GLU A 401 -26.48 1.21 6.95
CA GLU A 401 -25.09 0.93 7.30
C GLU A 401 -24.48 2.04 8.18
N ALA A 402 -24.91 3.29 7.98
CA ALA A 402 -24.47 4.41 8.81
C ALA A 402 -25.09 4.35 10.23
N ALA A 403 -26.34 3.88 10.34
CA ALA A 403 -27.03 3.74 11.62
C ALA A 403 -26.40 2.64 12.51
N GLU A 404 -25.76 1.62 11.92
CA GLU A 404 -25.08 0.55 12.66
C GLU A 404 -24.05 1.05 13.69
N VAL A 405 -23.41 2.20 13.42
CA VAL A 405 -22.44 2.84 14.32
C VAL A 405 -23.02 3.07 15.71
N VAL A 406 -24.32 3.35 15.81
CA VAL A 406 -25.01 3.62 17.07
C VAL A 406 -24.94 2.43 18.03
N SER A 407 -24.76 1.20 17.53
CA SER A 407 -24.68 -0.02 18.35
C SER A 407 -23.51 -0.02 19.34
N GLY A 408 -22.46 0.77 19.10
CA GLY A 408 -21.29 0.82 20.00
C GLY A 408 -21.59 1.48 21.35
N ASP A 409 -22.28 2.63 21.32
CA ASP A 409 -22.80 3.33 22.49
C ASP A 409 -23.92 4.28 22.03
N PRO A 410 -25.19 3.86 22.15
CA PRO A 410 -26.30 4.66 21.65
C PRO A 410 -26.42 6.04 22.31
N ALA A 411 -26.08 6.16 23.59
CA ALA A 411 -26.25 7.40 24.34
C ALA A 411 -25.33 8.51 23.80
N VAL A 412 -24.11 8.14 23.40
CA VAL A 412 -23.14 9.09 22.85
C VAL A 412 -23.28 9.24 21.34
N LEU A 413 -23.51 8.13 20.61
CA LEU A 413 -23.42 8.11 19.15
C LEU A 413 -24.70 8.55 18.44
N THR A 414 -25.89 8.33 18.99
CA THR A 414 -27.14 8.83 18.39
C THR A 414 -27.12 10.34 18.16
N PRO A 415 -26.86 11.20 19.18
CA PRO A 415 -26.85 12.65 18.96
C PRO A 415 -25.71 13.10 18.04
N LEU A 416 -24.56 12.42 18.04
CA LEU A 416 -23.45 12.72 17.13
C LEU A 416 -23.79 12.37 15.67
N LEU A 417 -24.39 11.22 15.43
CA LEU A 417 -24.75 10.76 14.10
C LEU A 417 -25.85 11.64 13.48
N LEU A 418 -26.87 12.02 14.26
CA LEU A 418 -27.92 12.93 13.80
C LEU A 418 -27.37 14.32 13.45
N ALA A 419 -26.46 14.86 14.28
CA ALA A 419 -25.79 16.12 14.00
C ALA A 419 -24.89 16.04 12.76
N ALA A 420 -24.17 14.94 12.57
CA ALA A 420 -23.37 14.69 11.38
C ALA A 420 -24.24 14.57 10.12
N ALA A 421 -25.36 13.83 10.19
CA ALA A 421 -26.29 13.72 9.07
C ALA A 421 -26.93 15.06 8.70
N ALA A 422 -27.23 15.91 9.70
CA ALA A 422 -27.73 17.27 9.49
C ALA A 422 -26.72 18.14 8.72
N ARG A 423 -25.41 17.99 8.98
CA ARG A 423 -24.34 18.68 8.23
C ARG A 423 -24.26 18.21 6.77
N VAL A 424 -24.77 17.02 6.45
CA VAL A 424 -24.78 16.49 5.08
C VAL A 424 -26.02 16.97 4.32
N SER A 425 -27.22 16.72 4.85
CA SER A 425 -28.49 17.29 4.35
C SER A 425 -29.67 16.95 5.26
N ASP A 426 -30.73 17.73 5.18
CA ASP A 426 -32.00 17.44 5.88
C ASP A 426 -32.63 16.10 5.51
N ARG A 427 -32.43 15.64 4.27
CA ARG A 427 -32.90 14.32 3.84
C ARG A 427 -32.14 13.22 4.58
N ARG A 428 -30.81 13.27 4.61
CA ARG A 428 -29.98 12.28 5.31
C ARG A 428 -30.27 12.24 6.80
N ARG A 429 -30.49 13.40 7.44
CA ARG A 429 -30.91 13.47 8.85
C ARG A 429 -32.22 12.70 9.07
N ARG A 430 -33.25 12.99 8.27
CA ARG A 430 -34.56 12.32 8.38
C ARG A 430 -34.50 10.82 8.11
N ASP A 431 -33.68 10.39 7.15
CA ASP A 431 -33.49 8.97 6.84
C ASP A 431 -32.90 8.23 8.05
N VAL A 432 -31.82 8.76 8.65
CA VAL A 432 -31.19 8.18 9.85
C VAL A 432 -32.15 8.22 11.05
N GLU A 433 -32.80 9.35 11.29
CA GLU A 433 -33.78 9.52 12.37
C GLU A 433 -34.92 8.49 12.27
N GLY A 434 -35.45 8.28 11.07
CA GLY A 434 -36.49 7.28 10.81
C GLY A 434 -36.02 5.84 11.04
N LEU A 435 -34.76 5.51 10.77
CA LEU A 435 -34.19 4.18 11.02
C LEU A 435 -33.98 3.93 12.51
N LEU A 436 -33.46 4.92 13.24
CA LEU A 436 -33.25 4.83 14.68
C LEU A 436 -34.58 4.73 15.44
N ALA A 437 -35.61 5.47 15.02
CA ALA A 437 -36.94 5.41 15.63
C ALA A 437 -37.64 4.05 15.45
N ARG A 438 -37.35 3.32 14.37
CA ARG A 438 -37.90 1.98 14.11
C ARG A 438 -37.17 0.86 14.84
N GLY A 439 -36.12 1.18 15.61
CA GLY A 439 -35.32 0.19 16.33
C GLY A 439 -34.62 -0.79 15.39
N TYR A 440 -33.87 -0.28 14.41
CA TYR A 440 -33.16 -1.08 13.42
C TYR A 440 -32.51 -2.32 14.07
N PRO A 441 -32.91 -3.54 13.70
CA PRO A 441 -32.30 -4.74 14.26
C PRO A 441 -30.87 -4.82 13.75
N ALA A 442 -29.91 -4.90 14.67
CA ALA A 442 -28.53 -5.23 14.35
C ALA A 442 -28.52 -6.55 13.57
N GLY A 443 -28.26 -6.49 12.27
CA GLY A 443 -28.17 -7.66 11.40
C GLY A 443 -26.93 -8.48 11.75
N SER A 444 -27.13 -9.80 11.85
CA SER A 444 -26.14 -10.85 12.14
C SER A 444 -24.93 -10.89 11.21
#